data_AF-A0A8D9BN91-F1
#
_entry.id   AF-A0A8D9BN91-F1
#
_cell.length_a   1.000
_cell.length_b   1.000
_cell.length_c   1.000
_cell.angle_alpha   90.00
_cell.angle_beta   90.00
_cell.angle_gamma   90.00
#
_symmetry.space_group_name_H-M   'P 1'
#
loop_
_entity.id
_entity.type
_entity.pdbx_description
1 polymer ?
#
loop_
_entity_poly.entity_id
_entity_poly.type
_entity_poly.pdbx_seq_one_letter_code
_entity_poly.pdbx_strand_id
1 'polypeptide(L)'
;MCLNVIRVSVYLQNWSHVLSYVNKAEATPDFAEGKDNNQAIFTKLKVAAGLADLATRKYKTAARFFLQAHFDYCDFPELLSPNNIATYGGLCALATFDRSELEKQVIFSSGFKLFLELEPQLRDILVQFYNSKYATCLNLLAQIKDNLLLDMYIAPHVNTLYTQIRNRALIQYFSPYLSADLNKMSVAFNTTIQALENELMSLILEGQIQARIDSHNKIIYAKHQDQRSTTFEKSLTVGKEYARKSNMLILRSAMIKHNICIKSPTISRSDENGRGSEMSVATGSLDTAD
;
A
#
# COMPACT_ATOMS: atom_id res chain seq x y z
N MET A 1 15.72 1.82 27.28
CA MET A 1 16.81 1.51 26.32
C MET A 1 16.33 1.55 24.87
N CYS A 2 15.30 0.78 24.47
CA CYS A 2 14.84 0.70 23.08
C CYS A 2 14.43 2.05 22.45
N LEU A 3 13.74 2.92 23.19
CA LEU A 3 13.33 4.25 22.69
C LEU A 3 14.51 5.14 22.25
N ASN A 4 15.62 5.11 22.98
CA ASN A 4 16.81 5.89 22.63
C ASN A 4 17.46 5.35 21.34
N VAL A 5 17.48 4.02 21.18
CA VAL A 5 17.99 3.37 19.97
C VAL A 5 17.10 3.71 18.78
N ILE A 6 15.77 3.68 18.96
CA ILE A 6 14.80 4.10 17.95
C ILE A 6 15.07 5.54 17.52
N ARG A 7 15.23 6.46 18.47
CA ARG A 7 15.53 7.87 18.18
C ARG A 7 16.76 8.04 17.30
N VAL A 8 17.89 7.44 17.69
CA VAL A 8 19.13 7.51 16.90
C VAL A 8 18.93 6.86 15.52
N SER A 9 18.20 5.74 15.46
CA SER A 9 17.90 5.03 14.20
C SER A 9 17.04 5.87 13.26
N VAL A 10 16.10 6.67 13.77
CA VAL A 10 15.29 7.60 12.97
C VAL A 10 16.15 8.70 12.36
N TYR A 11 17.08 9.29 13.12
CA TYR A 11 18.00 10.31 12.58
C TYR A 11 18.97 9.72 11.54
N LEU A 12 19.38 8.46 11.71
CA LEU A 12 20.17 7.72 10.73
C LEU A 12 19.34 7.17 9.56
N GLN A 13 18.03 7.41 9.53
CA GLN A 13 17.08 6.90 8.53
C GLN A 13 17.10 5.37 8.36
N ASN A 14 17.47 4.63 9.42
CA ASN A 14 17.45 3.17 9.44
C ASN A 14 16.10 2.65 9.97
N TRP A 15 15.11 2.63 9.07
CA TRP A 15 13.72 2.30 9.39
C TRP A 15 13.48 0.82 9.75
N SER A 16 14.29 -0.10 9.22
CA SER A 16 14.19 -1.52 9.55
C SER A 16 14.55 -1.77 11.01
N HIS A 17 15.60 -1.12 11.51
CA HIS A 17 15.98 -1.18 12.92
C HIS A 17 14.89 -0.62 13.82
N VAL A 18 14.26 0.51 13.45
CA VAL A 18 13.15 1.09 14.22
C VAL A 18 12.06 0.05 14.44
N LEU A 19 11.60 -0.64 13.38
CA LEU A 19 10.57 -1.67 13.48
C LEU A 19 11.01 -2.87 14.34
N SER A 20 12.25 -3.34 14.19
CA SER A 20 12.78 -4.44 15.01
C SER A 20 12.82 -4.09 16.51
N TYR A 21 13.24 -2.88 16.85
CA TYR A 21 13.30 -2.43 18.24
C TYR A 21 11.91 -2.10 18.82
N VAL A 22 10.96 -1.66 18.00
CA VAL A 22 9.54 -1.56 18.40
C VAL A 22 9.01 -2.95 18.77
N ASN A 23 9.15 -3.93 17.87
CA ASN A 23 8.67 -5.29 18.13
C ASN A 23 9.34 -5.91 19.37
N LYS A 24 10.64 -5.67 19.56
CA LYS A 24 11.36 -6.12 20.76
C LYS A 24 10.86 -5.44 22.03
N ALA A 25 10.53 -4.16 21.99
CA ALA A 25 9.97 -3.43 23.12
C ALA A 25 8.56 -3.93 23.48
N GLU A 26 7.73 -4.20 22.48
CA GLU A 26 6.37 -4.74 22.67
C GLU A 26 6.37 -6.18 23.21
N ALA A 27 7.36 -6.99 22.84
CA ALA A 27 7.50 -8.37 23.31
C ALA A 27 8.08 -8.51 24.74
N THR A 28 8.43 -7.40 25.41
CA THR A 28 9.02 -7.43 26.75
C THR A 28 7.92 -7.62 27.82
N PRO A 29 8.03 -8.60 28.74
CA PRO A 29 6.93 -8.97 29.66
C PRO A 29 6.47 -7.84 30.60
N ASP A 30 7.37 -6.93 31.01
CA ASP A 30 7.05 -5.76 31.85
C ASP A 30 6.01 -4.81 31.20
N PHE A 31 5.82 -4.92 29.88
CA PHE A 31 4.89 -4.11 29.12
C PHE A 31 3.41 -4.51 29.33
N ALA A 32 3.15 -5.75 29.76
CA ALA A 32 1.79 -6.26 29.97
C ALA A 32 1.17 -5.85 31.33
N GLU A 33 1.99 -5.46 32.32
CA GLU A 33 1.54 -5.37 33.72
C GLU A 33 1.36 -3.93 34.27
N GLY A 34 1.94 -2.90 33.64
CA GLY A 34 1.90 -1.50 34.12
C GLY A 34 0.91 -0.59 33.38
N LYS A 35 -0.34 -0.48 33.84
CA LYS A 35 -1.46 0.06 33.05
C LYS A 35 -1.39 1.52 32.57
N ASP A 36 -0.70 2.44 33.24
CA ASP A 36 -0.72 3.88 32.85
C ASP A 36 0.60 4.35 32.22
N ASN A 37 1.75 4.08 32.84
CA ASN A 37 3.06 4.41 32.24
C ASN A 37 3.33 3.62 30.94
N ASN A 38 2.78 2.41 30.81
CA ASN A 38 2.95 1.63 29.57
C ASN A 38 2.12 2.22 28.43
N GLN A 39 1.05 2.96 28.67
CA GLN A 39 0.25 3.58 27.59
C GLN A 39 1.00 4.73 26.92
N ALA A 40 1.76 5.50 27.70
CA ALA A 40 2.63 6.53 27.15
C ALA A 40 3.75 5.93 26.29
N ILE A 41 4.37 4.85 26.77
CA ILE A 41 5.42 4.13 26.03
C ILE A 41 4.82 3.48 24.78
N PHE A 42 3.64 2.86 24.89
CA PHE A 42 2.89 2.27 23.78
C PHE A 42 2.65 3.29 22.68
N THR A 43 2.11 4.45 23.04
CA THR A 43 1.84 5.54 22.10
C THR A 43 3.11 5.96 21.36
N LYS A 44 4.23 6.13 22.08
CA LYS A 44 5.53 6.48 21.47
C LYS A 44 6.05 5.39 20.53
N LEU A 45 5.88 4.12 20.90
CA LEU A 45 6.26 2.99 20.05
C LEU A 45 5.41 2.92 18.77
N LYS A 46 4.09 3.11 18.88
CA LYS A 46 3.18 3.12 17.72
C LYS A 46 3.45 4.30 16.79
N VAL A 47 3.71 5.49 17.32
CA VAL A 47 4.09 6.66 16.50
C VAL A 47 5.42 6.42 15.79
N ALA A 48 6.42 5.83 16.45
CA ALA A 48 7.69 5.47 15.81
C ALA A 48 7.53 4.41 14.72
N ALA A 49 6.69 3.39 14.95
CA ALA A 49 6.37 2.38 13.95
C ALA A 49 5.63 2.98 12.75
N GLY A 50 4.66 3.86 13.00
CA GLY A 50 3.92 4.58 11.97
C GLY A 50 4.83 5.43 11.09
N LEU A 51 5.81 6.12 11.69
CA LEU A 51 6.79 6.90 10.95
C LEU A 51 7.71 6.02 10.10
N ALA A 52 8.17 4.88 10.63
CA ALA A 52 8.99 3.94 9.87
C ALA A 52 8.23 3.32 8.68
N ASP A 53 6.96 2.98 8.87
CA ASP A 53 6.11 2.48 7.79
C ASP A 53 5.79 3.55 6.75
N LEU A 54 5.60 4.81 7.17
CA LEU A 54 5.45 5.95 6.27
C LEU A 54 6.68 6.10 5.36
N ALA A 55 7.87 6.11 5.96
CA ALA A 55 9.13 6.24 5.23
C ALA A 55 9.38 5.08 4.25
N THR A 56 8.93 3.86 4.59
CA THR A 56 8.99 2.68 3.69
C THR A 56 7.82 2.60 2.71
N ARG A 57 6.99 3.66 2.61
CA ARG A 57 5.82 3.78 1.70
C ARG A 57 4.69 2.78 1.98
N LYS A 58 4.65 2.20 3.17
CA LYS A 58 3.58 1.30 3.62
C LYS A 58 2.46 2.10 4.29
N TYR A 59 1.72 2.88 3.50
CA TYR A 59 0.75 3.84 4.03
C TYR A 59 -0.40 3.20 4.82
N LYS A 60 -0.85 1.99 4.43
CA LYS A 60 -1.98 1.34 5.12
C LYS A 60 -1.63 0.90 6.54
N THR A 61 -0.44 0.35 6.75
CA THR A 61 0.02 -0.06 8.08
C THR A 61 0.42 1.16 8.92
N ALA A 62 1.06 2.16 8.29
CA ALA A 62 1.36 3.44 8.94
C ALA A 62 0.09 4.10 9.52
N ALA A 63 -0.98 4.20 8.73
CA ALA A 63 -2.26 4.73 9.20
C ALA A 63 -2.80 3.96 10.41
N ARG A 64 -2.77 2.63 10.38
CA ARG A 64 -3.23 1.80 11.52
C ARG A 64 -2.41 2.05 12.78
N PHE A 65 -1.11 2.23 12.68
CA PHE A 65 -0.27 2.55 13.84
C PHE A 65 -0.54 3.96 14.38
N PHE A 66 -0.69 4.96 13.52
CA PHE A 66 -1.04 6.33 13.97
C PHE A 66 -2.42 6.39 14.63
N LEU A 67 -3.40 5.64 14.15
CA LEU A 67 -4.75 5.59 14.74
C LEU A 67 -4.80 4.88 16.11
N GLN A 68 -3.79 4.07 16.44
CA GLN A 68 -3.66 3.42 17.75
C GLN A 68 -3.00 4.31 18.80
N ALA A 69 -2.52 5.51 18.44
CA ALA A 69 -1.91 6.45 19.36
C ALA A 69 -2.97 7.07 20.29
N HIS A 70 -2.63 7.25 21.58
CA HIS A 70 -3.48 7.94 22.55
C HIS A 70 -3.10 9.41 22.68
N PHE A 71 -4.09 10.31 22.58
CA PHE A 71 -3.88 11.76 22.59
C PHE A 71 -3.17 12.28 23.85
N ASP A 72 -3.54 11.75 25.01
CA ASP A 72 -3.06 12.21 26.32
C ASP A 72 -1.54 12.04 26.51
N TYR A 73 -0.91 11.18 25.73
CA TYR A 73 0.51 10.82 25.87
C TYR A 73 1.37 11.18 24.65
N CYS A 74 0.89 12.06 23.78
CA CYS A 74 1.55 12.45 22.54
C CYS A 74 2.59 13.56 22.65
N ASP A 75 2.96 13.99 23.87
CA ASP A 75 4.10 14.87 24.08
C ASP A 75 5.42 14.13 23.80
N PHE A 76 5.81 14.13 22.54
CA PHE A 76 7.05 13.54 22.06
C PHE A 76 7.77 14.45 21.03
N PRO A 77 8.28 15.61 21.46
CA PRO A 77 8.89 16.61 20.57
C PRO A 77 10.14 16.09 19.86
N GLU A 78 10.75 15.02 20.37
CA GLU A 78 11.95 14.42 19.78
C GLU A 78 11.69 13.70 18.45
N LEU A 79 10.42 13.36 18.17
CA LEU A 79 10.03 12.62 16.97
C LEU A 79 8.93 13.35 16.17
N LEU A 80 7.74 13.53 16.76
CA LEU A 80 6.54 13.98 16.06
C LEU A 80 5.62 14.76 17.00
N SER A 81 5.07 15.86 16.49
CA SER A 81 4.01 16.62 17.18
C SER A 81 2.65 15.90 17.04
N PRO A 82 1.70 16.13 17.96
CA PRO A 82 0.34 15.59 17.84
C PRO A 82 -0.37 16.05 16.56
N ASN A 83 -0.12 17.28 16.09
CA ASN A 83 -0.66 17.79 14.82
C ASN A 83 -0.15 16.98 13.62
N ASN A 84 1.13 16.61 13.62
CA ASN A 84 1.71 15.79 12.55
C ASN A 84 1.15 14.37 12.59
N ILE A 85 0.90 13.80 13.78
CA ILE A 85 0.24 12.49 13.91
C ILE A 85 -1.16 12.54 13.28
N ALA A 86 -1.94 13.60 13.56
CA ALA A 86 -3.24 13.81 12.95
C ALA A 86 -3.14 13.84 11.41
N THR A 87 -2.20 14.65 10.91
CA THR A 87 -1.96 14.86 9.47
C THR A 87 -1.52 13.59 8.76
N TYR A 88 -0.51 12.90 9.28
CA TYR A 88 0.05 11.69 8.66
C TYR A 88 -0.95 10.54 8.74
N GLY A 89 -1.55 10.32 9.91
CA GLY A 89 -2.58 9.30 10.11
C GLY A 89 -3.79 9.54 9.21
N GLY A 90 -4.29 10.78 9.16
CA GLY A 90 -5.45 11.15 8.35
C GLY A 90 -5.21 11.02 6.84
N LEU A 91 -4.07 11.51 6.33
CA LEU A 91 -3.74 11.41 4.90
C LEU A 91 -3.48 9.96 4.48
N CYS A 92 -2.75 9.18 5.28
CA CYS A 92 -2.50 7.77 4.98
C CYS A 92 -3.79 6.94 5.03
N ALA A 93 -4.67 7.21 6.00
CA ALA A 93 -5.98 6.55 6.09
C ALA A 93 -6.85 6.93 4.88
N LEU A 94 -6.93 8.21 4.51
CA LEU A 94 -7.69 8.69 3.36
C LEU A 94 -7.24 8.03 2.05
N ALA A 95 -5.93 7.85 1.87
CA ALA A 95 -5.36 7.20 0.68
C ALA A 95 -5.67 5.70 0.62
N THR A 96 -5.70 4.98 1.76
CA THR A 96 -5.66 3.51 1.77
C THR A 96 -6.87 2.78 2.35
N PHE A 97 -7.64 3.37 3.27
CA PHE A 97 -8.72 2.67 3.99
C PHE A 97 -10.02 2.63 3.21
N ASP A 98 -10.68 1.49 3.06
CA ASP A 98 -11.98 1.48 2.38
C ASP A 98 -13.02 2.34 3.13
N ARG A 99 -14.17 2.58 2.49
CA ARG A 99 -15.22 3.46 3.04
C ARG A 99 -15.66 3.02 4.45
N SER A 100 -15.69 1.71 4.72
CA SER A 100 -16.09 1.18 6.02
C SER A 100 -14.97 1.25 7.07
N GLU A 101 -13.71 1.02 6.68
CA GLU A 101 -12.55 1.24 7.55
C GLU A 101 -12.45 2.73 7.96
N LEU A 102 -12.63 3.66 7.01
CA LEU A 102 -12.52 5.10 7.26
C LEU A 102 -13.60 5.61 8.22
N GLU A 103 -14.83 5.13 8.05
CA GLU A 103 -15.95 5.41 8.96
C GLU A 103 -15.65 4.94 10.40
N LYS A 104 -15.32 3.65 10.56
CA LYS A 104 -15.17 3.03 11.88
C LYS A 104 -13.90 3.48 12.61
N GLN A 105 -12.77 3.57 11.90
CA GLN A 105 -11.46 3.76 12.51
C GLN A 105 -11.02 5.22 12.57
N VAL A 106 -11.61 6.11 11.77
CA VAL A 106 -11.20 7.52 11.69
C VAL A 106 -12.34 8.46 12.13
N ILE A 107 -13.51 8.38 11.48
CA ILE A 107 -14.61 9.35 11.70
C ILE A 107 -15.30 9.13 13.06
N PHE A 108 -15.64 7.88 13.38
CA PHE A 108 -16.32 7.52 14.63
C PHE A 108 -15.36 7.03 15.73
N SER A 109 -14.05 7.08 15.51
CA SER A 109 -13.06 6.73 16.53
C SER A 109 -12.98 7.83 17.58
N SER A 110 -13.32 7.50 18.83
CA SER A 110 -13.24 8.43 19.95
C SER A 110 -11.82 8.89 20.24
N GLY A 111 -10.82 8.01 20.05
CA GLY A 111 -9.41 8.34 20.28
C GLY A 111 -8.86 9.27 19.19
N PHE A 112 -9.09 8.95 17.91
CA PHE A 112 -8.54 9.75 16.82
C PHE A 112 -9.26 11.09 16.61
N LYS A 113 -10.52 11.19 17.05
CA LYS A 113 -11.29 12.43 16.97
C LYS A 113 -10.58 13.60 17.67
N LEU A 114 -9.92 13.37 18.79
CA LEU A 114 -9.16 14.40 19.52
C LEU A 114 -8.00 14.96 18.69
N PHE A 115 -7.30 14.11 17.94
CA PHE A 115 -6.26 14.55 17.01
C PHE A 115 -6.84 15.36 15.84
N LEU A 116 -8.01 14.96 15.32
CA LEU A 116 -8.70 15.69 14.25
C LEU A 116 -9.26 17.05 14.69
N GLU A 117 -9.44 17.29 15.99
CA GLU A 117 -9.82 18.60 16.50
C GLU A 117 -8.66 19.61 16.46
N LEU A 118 -7.41 19.13 16.49
CA LEU A 118 -6.23 19.98 16.28
C LEU A 118 -6.13 20.48 14.84
N GLU A 119 -6.51 19.66 13.86
CA GLU A 119 -6.41 19.95 12.43
C GLU A 119 -7.79 19.93 11.75
N PRO A 120 -8.60 21.00 11.93
CA PRO A 120 -10.00 21.03 11.46
C PRO A 120 -10.11 20.93 9.93
N GLN A 121 -9.14 21.45 9.18
CA GLN A 121 -9.12 21.35 7.71
C GLN A 121 -9.06 19.89 7.25
N LEU A 122 -8.25 19.07 7.91
CA LEU A 122 -8.13 17.64 7.60
C LEU A 122 -9.41 16.87 7.96
N ARG A 123 -10.02 17.20 9.10
CA ARG A 123 -11.32 16.64 9.49
C ARG A 123 -12.38 16.91 8.42
N ASP A 124 -12.44 18.14 7.93
CA ASP A 124 -13.40 18.53 6.90
C ASP A 124 -13.14 17.75 5.61
N ILE A 125 -11.88 17.60 5.19
CA ILE A 125 -11.50 16.77 4.02
C ILE A 125 -12.01 15.34 4.18
N LEU A 126 -11.77 14.69 5.31
CA LEU A 126 -12.21 13.31 5.59
C LEU A 126 -13.74 13.17 5.51
N VAL A 127 -14.46 14.12 6.11
CA VAL A 127 -15.93 14.13 6.12
C VAL A 127 -16.50 14.40 4.72
N GLN A 128 -15.93 15.34 3.95
CA GLN A 128 -16.36 15.60 2.58
C GLN A 128 -16.11 14.40 1.65
N PHE A 129 -14.98 13.70 1.84
CA PHE A 129 -14.68 12.48 1.09
C PHE A 129 -15.69 11.37 1.41
N TYR A 130 -16.01 11.15 2.69
CA TYR A 130 -17.00 10.17 3.12
C TYR A 130 -18.40 10.50 2.59
N ASN A 131 -18.78 11.78 2.56
CA ASN A 131 -20.05 12.26 2.00
C ASN A 131 -20.09 12.31 0.46
N SER A 132 -19.06 11.79 -0.22
CA SER A 132 -18.95 11.78 -1.69
C SER A 132 -18.98 13.18 -2.35
N LYS A 133 -18.57 14.22 -1.61
CA LYS A 133 -18.44 15.60 -2.12
C LYS A 133 -17.00 15.87 -2.57
N TYR A 134 -16.61 15.23 -3.68
CA TYR A 134 -15.22 15.21 -4.15
C TYR A 134 -14.68 16.57 -4.60
N ALA A 135 -15.50 17.43 -5.21
CA ALA A 135 -15.06 18.76 -5.66
C ALA A 135 -14.54 19.61 -4.48
N THR A 136 -15.32 19.68 -3.40
CA THR A 136 -14.94 20.42 -2.19
C THR A 136 -13.75 19.76 -1.50
N CYS A 137 -13.74 18.43 -1.40
CA CYS A 137 -12.64 17.67 -0.83
C CYS A 137 -11.30 17.96 -1.53
N LEU A 138 -11.27 17.92 -2.86
CA LEU A 138 -10.05 18.13 -3.65
C LEU A 138 -9.57 19.58 -3.58
N ASN A 139 -10.49 20.55 -3.50
CA ASN A 139 -10.14 21.95 -3.31
C ASN A 139 -9.49 22.20 -1.94
N LEU A 140 -10.05 21.64 -0.87
CA LEU A 140 -9.45 21.71 0.46
C LEU A 140 -8.09 21.01 0.50
N LEU A 141 -7.98 19.85 -0.15
CA LEU A 141 -6.72 19.11 -0.27
C LEU A 141 -5.65 19.94 -1.00
N ALA A 142 -6.02 20.65 -2.07
CA ALA A 142 -5.10 21.53 -2.80
C ALA A 142 -4.60 22.70 -1.94
N GLN A 143 -5.43 23.25 -1.06
CA GLN A 143 -5.05 24.37 -0.17
C GLN A 143 -3.99 23.97 0.86
N ILE A 144 -4.07 22.74 1.41
CA ILE A 144 -3.10 22.29 2.42
C ILE A 144 -1.81 21.74 1.79
N LYS A 145 -1.80 21.47 0.49
CA LYS A 145 -0.68 20.83 -0.22
C LYS A 145 0.65 21.55 -0.04
N ASP A 146 0.65 22.87 -0.19
CA ASP A 146 1.89 23.66 -0.15
C ASP A 146 2.51 23.63 1.25
N ASN A 147 1.69 23.64 2.31
CA ASN A 147 2.17 23.49 3.69
C ASN A 147 2.76 22.09 3.94
N LEU A 148 2.12 21.04 3.41
CA LEU A 148 2.63 19.67 3.55
C LEU A 148 3.96 19.45 2.83
N LEU A 149 4.24 20.22 1.77
CA LEU A 149 5.49 20.12 1.03
C LEU A 149 6.69 20.70 1.79
N LEU A 150 6.44 21.51 2.84
CA LEU A 150 7.48 22.05 3.71
C LEU A 150 7.89 21.09 4.83
N ASP A 151 7.11 20.04 5.07
CA ASP A 151 7.35 19.08 6.15
C ASP A 151 8.37 18.01 5.73
N MET A 152 9.35 17.78 6.59
CA MET A 152 10.50 16.93 6.31
C MET A 152 10.13 15.47 5.98
N TYR A 153 9.15 14.88 6.67
CA TYR A 153 8.85 13.45 6.52
C TYR A 153 7.77 13.21 5.48
N ILE A 154 6.73 14.05 5.41
CA ILE A 154 5.60 13.79 4.51
C ILE A 154 5.84 14.29 3.08
N ALA A 155 6.64 15.35 2.88
CA ALA A 155 6.84 15.98 1.57
C ALA A 155 7.19 14.99 0.43
N PRO A 156 8.09 14.00 0.62
CA PRO A 156 8.40 13.01 -0.42
C PRO A 156 7.21 12.13 -0.81
N HIS A 157 6.22 11.97 0.07
CA HIS A 157 5.06 11.11 -0.10
C HIS A 157 3.82 11.86 -0.60
N VAL A 158 3.78 13.20 -0.50
CA VAL A 158 2.61 14.02 -0.86
C VAL A 158 2.08 13.68 -2.26
N ASN A 159 2.93 13.67 -3.28
CA ASN A 159 2.49 13.36 -4.65
C ASN A 159 1.88 11.95 -4.76
N THR A 160 2.49 10.95 -4.11
CA THR A 160 2.00 9.57 -4.15
C THR A 160 0.65 9.45 -3.45
N LEU A 161 0.53 10.03 -2.25
CA LEU A 161 -0.71 10.01 -1.47
C LEU A 161 -1.83 10.75 -2.21
N TYR A 162 -1.56 11.89 -2.82
CA TYR A 162 -2.56 12.67 -3.55
C TYR A 162 -3.06 11.93 -4.78
N THR A 163 -2.17 11.29 -5.54
CA THR A 163 -2.57 10.42 -6.66
C THR A 163 -3.44 9.26 -6.18
N GLN A 164 -3.06 8.59 -5.07
CA GLN A 164 -3.86 7.49 -4.51
C GLN A 164 -5.25 7.96 -4.05
N ILE A 165 -5.33 9.09 -3.33
CA ILE A 165 -6.61 9.68 -2.87
C ILE A 165 -7.51 10.01 -4.08
N ARG A 166 -6.93 10.61 -5.13
CA ARG A 166 -7.67 10.96 -6.34
C ARG A 166 -8.18 9.73 -7.09
N ASN A 167 -7.33 8.73 -7.31
CA ASN A 167 -7.70 7.47 -7.95
C ASN A 167 -8.83 6.77 -7.20
N ARG A 168 -8.75 6.76 -5.87
CA ARG A 168 -9.78 6.22 -4.99
C ARG A 168 -11.10 6.97 -5.06
N ALA A 169 -11.06 8.30 -5.07
CA ALA A 169 -12.26 9.11 -5.27
C ALA A 169 -12.94 8.77 -6.60
N LEU A 170 -12.18 8.60 -7.69
CA LEU A 170 -12.72 8.23 -9.01
C LEU A 170 -13.39 6.85 -8.98
N ILE A 171 -12.75 5.84 -8.37
CA ILE A 171 -13.31 4.50 -8.22
C ILE A 171 -14.60 4.54 -7.39
N GLN A 172 -14.58 5.24 -6.25
CA GLN A 172 -15.74 5.32 -5.36
C GLN A 172 -16.89 6.11 -5.98
N TYR A 173 -16.60 7.17 -6.75
CA TYR A 173 -17.60 7.92 -7.49
C TYR A 173 -18.29 7.06 -8.54
N PHE A 174 -17.54 6.24 -9.28
CA PHE A 174 -18.08 5.42 -10.37
C PHE A 174 -18.76 4.13 -9.89
N SER A 175 -18.35 3.58 -8.74
CA SER A 175 -18.84 2.29 -8.21
C SER A 175 -20.37 2.08 -8.21
N PRO A 176 -21.25 3.08 -7.91
CA PRO A 176 -22.69 2.86 -7.94
C PRO A 176 -23.34 2.99 -9.32
N TYR A 177 -22.60 3.38 -10.36
CA TYR A 177 -23.15 3.68 -11.69
C TYR A 177 -22.85 2.58 -12.71
N LEU A 178 -23.88 2.17 -13.46
CA LEU A 178 -23.70 1.33 -14.66
C LEU A 178 -23.20 2.16 -15.86
N SER A 179 -23.59 3.43 -15.91
CA SER A 179 -23.11 4.39 -16.90
C SER A 179 -23.05 5.78 -16.26
N ALA A 180 -22.02 6.55 -16.58
CA ALA A 180 -21.84 7.90 -16.06
C ALA A 180 -21.41 8.88 -17.17
N ASP A 181 -21.92 10.10 -17.09
CA ASP A 181 -21.56 11.20 -18.00
C ASP A 181 -20.25 11.84 -17.55
N LEU A 182 -19.26 11.87 -18.45
CA LEU A 182 -17.93 12.43 -18.18
C LEU A 182 -17.98 13.95 -17.97
N ASN A 183 -18.96 14.66 -18.54
CA ASN A 183 -19.09 16.10 -18.33
C ASN A 183 -19.39 16.39 -16.86
N LYS A 184 -20.38 15.72 -16.28
CA LYS A 184 -20.73 15.86 -14.85
C LYS A 184 -19.60 15.39 -13.95
N MET A 185 -18.94 14.31 -14.33
CA MET A 185 -17.80 13.79 -13.58
C MET A 185 -16.62 14.77 -13.59
N SER A 186 -16.32 15.42 -14.73
CA SER A 186 -15.24 16.41 -14.81
C SER A 186 -15.45 17.60 -13.88
N VAL A 187 -16.70 18.08 -13.77
CA VAL A 187 -17.10 19.13 -12.82
C VAL A 187 -16.95 18.67 -11.38
N ALA A 188 -17.33 17.43 -11.06
CA ALA A 188 -17.20 16.87 -9.72
C ALA A 188 -15.74 16.68 -9.26
N PHE A 189 -14.79 16.61 -10.20
CA PHE A 189 -13.35 16.40 -9.94
C PHE A 189 -12.48 17.62 -10.23
N ASN A 190 -13.10 18.78 -10.51
CA ASN A 190 -12.44 20.04 -10.85
C ASN A 190 -11.38 19.88 -11.96
N THR A 191 -11.71 19.13 -13.01
CA THR A 191 -10.77 18.82 -14.10
C THR A 191 -11.42 19.03 -15.47
N THR A 192 -10.61 19.00 -16.52
CA THR A 192 -11.09 19.00 -17.90
C THR A 192 -11.46 17.59 -18.34
N ILE A 193 -12.34 17.48 -19.33
CA ILE A 193 -12.79 16.19 -19.87
C ILE A 193 -11.59 15.38 -20.41
N GLN A 194 -10.67 16.03 -21.13
CA GLN A 194 -9.49 15.36 -21.70
C GLN A 194 -8.57 14.79 -20.62
N ALA A 195 -8.32 15.55 -19.56
CA ALA A 195 -7.51 15.08 -18.44
C ALA A 195 -8.21 13.93 -17.70
N LEU A 196 -9.53 14.03 -17.49
CA LEU A 196 -10.31 12.96 -16.87
C LEU A 196 -10.28 11.66 -17.71
N GLU A 197 -10.40 11.76 -19.03
CA GLU A 197 -10.33 10.60 -19.93
C GLU A 197 -8.98 9.88 -19.80
N ASN A 198 -7.88 10.62 -19.74
CA ASN A 198 -6.55 10.06 -19.55
C ASN A 198 -6.39 9.39 -18.18
N GLU A 199 -6.87 10.03 -17.11
CA GLU A 199 -6.84 9.46 -15.75
C GLU A 199 -7.67 8.16 -15.66
N LEU A 200 -8.88 8.16 -16.21
CA LEU A 200 -9.73 6.97 -16.24
C LEU A 200 -9.14 5.86 -17.11
N MET A 201 -8.48 6.21 -18.21
CA MET A 201 -7.79 5.23 -19.05
C MET A 201 -6.69 4.51 -18.28
N SER A 202 -5.84 5.23 -17.54
CA SER A 202 -4.82 4.63 -16.67
C SER A 202 -5.45 3.66 -15.65
N LEU A 203 -6.55 4.06 -15.00
CA LEU A 203 -7.24 3.22 -14.01
C LEU A 203 -7.89 1.97 -14.63
N ILE A 204 -8.37 2.05 -15.87
CA ILE A 204 -8.92 0.91 -16.61
C ILE A 204 -7.81 -0.04 -17.02
N LEU A 205 -6.66 0.48 -17.47
CA LEU A 205 -5.50 -0.33 -17.85
C LEU A 205 -4.89 -1.06 -16.65
N GLU A 206 -4.82 -0.40 -15.49
CA GLU A 206 -4.41 -1.02 -14.22
C GLU A 206 -5.45 -2.02 -13.66
N GLY A 207 -6.63 -2.11 -14.27
CA GLY A 207 -7.70 -3.02 -13.85
C GLY A 207 -8.43 -2.62 -12.57
N GLN A 208 -8.19 -1.40 -12.06
CA GLN A 208 -8.88 -0.87 -10.87
C GLN A 208 -10.34 -0.50 -11.17
N ILE A 209 -10.62 -0.07 -12.40
CA ILE A 209 -11.98 0.22 -12.88
C ILE A 209 -12.31 -0.69 -14.07
N GLN A 210 -13.37 -1.48 -13.93
CA GLN A 210 -13.88 -2.31 -15.03
C GLN A 210 -14.89 -1.53 -15.87
N ALA A 211 -14.40 -0.72 -16.81
CA ALA A 211 -15.24 0.12 -17.63
C ALA A 211 -14.74 0.27 -19.09
N ARG A 212 -15.59 0.88 -19.92
CA ARG A 212 -15.33 1.27 -21.31
C ARG A 212 -15.73 2.73 -21.49
N ILE A 213 -14.84 3.50 -22.10
CA ILE A 213 -15.07 4.92 -22.37
C ILE A 213 -15.59 5.06 -23.80
N ASP A 214 -16.76 5.67 -23.96
CA ASP A 214 -17.25 6.19 -25.22
C ASP A 214 -16.83 7.66 -25.33
N SER A 215 -15.75 7.91 -26.08
CA SER A 215 -15.18 9.24 -26.26
C SER A 215 -15.99 10.13 -27.20
N HIS A 216 -16.91 9.58 -28.01
CA HIS A 216 -17.78 10.35 -28.88
C HIS A 216 -18.92 10.96 -28.06
N ASN A 217 -19.63 10.14 -27.31
CA ASN A 217 -20.76 10.59 -26.48
C ASN A 217 -20.33 11.11 -25.11
N LYS A 218 -19.05 10.97 -24.75
CA LYS A 218 -18.48 11.36 -23.45
C LYS A 218 -19.17 10.65 -22.28
N ILE A 219 -19.38 9.34 -22.43
CA ILE A 219 -20.01 8.48 -21.42
C ILE A 219 -19.06 7.33 -21.09
N ILE A 220 -18.96 6.97 -19.81
CA ILE A 220 -18.27 5.77 -19.35
C ILE A 220 -19.29 4.70 -18.96
N TYR A 221 -19.13 3.50 -19.52
CA TYR A 221 -19.99 2.34 -19.28
C TYR A 221 -19.25 1.30 -18.44
N ALA A 222 -19.90 0.77 -17.41
CA ALA A 222 -19.37 -0.32 -16.61
C ALA A 222 -19.34 -1.60 -17.46
N LYS A 223 -18.19 -2.29 -17.48
CA LYS A 223 -18.02 -3.53 -18.21
C LYS A 223 -18.53 -4.68 -17.35
N HIS A 224 -19.68 -5.23 -17.68
CA HIS A 224 -20.11 -6.50 -17.10
C HIS A 224 -19.37 -7.65 -17.79
N GLN A 225 -18.48 -8.34 -17.06
CA GLN A 225 -17.87 -9.56 -17.56
C GLN A 225 -18.81 -10.74 -17.29
N ASP A 226 -19.06 -11.56 -18.31
CA ASP A 226 -19.76 -12.82 -18.11
C ASP A 226 -18.83 -13.79 -17.36
N GLN A 227 -19.12 -13.99 -16.07
CA GLN A 227 -18.36 -14.87 -15.19
C GLN A 227 -18.23 -16.28 -15.77
N ARG A 228 -19.26 -16.76 -16.48
CA ARG A 228 -19.24 -18.09 -17.10
C ARG A 228 -18.16 -18.15 -18.18
N SER A 229 -18.25 -17.27 -19.17
CA SER A 229 -17.29 -17.21 -20.29
C SER A 229 -15.84 -17.06 -19.79
N THR A 230 -15.59 -16.16 -18.83
CA THR A 230 -14.27 -15.98 -18.23
C THR A 230 -13.75 -17.25 -17.54
N THR A 231 -14.62 -17.96 -16.81
CA THR A 231 -14.25 -19.20 -16.10
C THR A 231 -13.93 -20.33 -17.09
N PHE A 232 -14.73 -20.46 -18.16
CA PHE A 232 -14.48 -21.46 -19.21
C PHE A 232 -13.15 -21.19 -19.94
N GLU A 233 -12.91 -19.95 -20.33
CA GLU A 233 -11.67 -19.56 -21.01
C GLU A 233 -10.45 -19.80 -20.11
N LYS A 234 -10.51 -19.38 -18.84
CA LYS A 234 -9.44 -19.62 -17.86
C LYS A 234 -9.20 -21.12 -17.61
N SER A 235 -10.26 -21.92 -17.53
CA SER A 235 -10.13 -23.36 -17.34
C SER A 235 -9.48 -24.03 -18.55
N LEU A 236 -9.83 -23.59 -19.76
CA LEU A 236 -9.26 -24.10 -21.00
C LEU A 236 -7.78 -23.74 -21.14
N THR A 237 -7.38 -22.51 -20.79
CA THR A 237 -5.97 -22.09 -20.83
C THR A 237 -5.15 -22.89 -19.82
N VAL A 238 -5.62 -23.04 -18.59
CA VAL A 238 -4.97 -23.87 -17.56
C VAL A 238 -4.85 -25.32 -18.01
N GLY A 239 -5.90 -25.89 -18.63
CA GLY A 239 -5.87 -27.25 -19.16
C GLY A 239 -4.82 -27.44 -20.27
N LYS A 240 -4.71 -26.48 -21.19
CA LYS A 240 -3.68 -26.48 -22.24
C LYS A 240 -2.27 -26.37 -21.66
N GLU A 241 -2.06 -25.48 -20.70
CA GLU A 241 -0.77 -25.34 -20.03
C GLU A 241 -0.39 -26.60 -19.26
N TYR A 242 -1.34 -27.21 -18.57
CA TYR A 242 -1.13 -28.45 -17.83
C TYR A 242 -0.70 -29.59 -18.76
N ALA A 243 -1.40 -29.79 -19.89
CA ALA A 243 -1.04 -30.78 -20.89
C ALA A 243 0.38 -30.54 -21.44
N ARG A 244 0.71 -29.28 -21.75
CA ARG A 244 2.05 -28.90 -22.23
C ARG A 244 3.14 -29.20 -21.21
N LYS A 245 2.93 -28.83 -19.94
CA LYS A 245 3.87 -29.10 -18.84
C LYS A 245 4.05 -30.59 -18.60
N SER A 246 2.97 -31.38 -18.66
CA SER A 246 3.02 -32.83 -18.50
C SER A 246 3.82 -33.51 -19.62
N ASN A 247 3.58 -33.13 -20.88
CA ASN A 247 4.35 -33.63 -22.01
C ASN A 247 5.85 -33.27 -21.90
N MET A 248 6.16 -32.05 -21.46
CA MET A 248 7.53 -31.63 -21.22
C MET A 248 8.21 -32.44 -20.11
N LEU A 249 7.48 -32.76 -19.04
CA LEU A 249 7.97 -33.59 -17.94
C LEU A 249 8.25 -35.02 -18.39
N ILE A 250 7.36 -35.61 -19.19
CA ILE A 250 7.54 -36.96 -19.77
C ILE A 250 8.77 -36.97 -20.70
N LEU A 251 8.92 -35.95 -21.55
CA LEU A 251 10.10 -35.85 -22.41
C LEU A 251 11.38 -35.72 -21.57
N ARG A 252 11.35 -34.91 -20.51
CA ARG A 252 12.48 -34.73 -19.61
C ARG A 252 12.85 -36.03 -18.90
N SER A 253 11.88 -36.81 -18.43
CA SER A 253 12.14 -38.09 -17.78
C SER A 253 12.73 -39.12 -18.76
N ALA A 254 12.27 -39.12 -20.02
CA ALA A 254 12.85 -39.94 -21.08
C ALA A 254 14.32 -39.54 -21.39
N MET A 255 14.61 -38.23 -21.49
CA MET A 255 15.99 -37.75 -21.70
C MET A 255 16.92 -38.16 -20.55
N ILE A 256 16.45 -38.07 -19.29
CA ILE A 256 17.21 -38.51 -18.11
C ILE A 256 17.46 -40.02 -18.17
N LYS A 257 16.44 -40.82 -18.48
CA LYS A 257 16.55 -42.28 -18.61
C LYS A 257 17.59 -42.70 -19.65
N HIS A 258 17.71 -41.94 -20.75
CA HIS A 258 18.67 -42.19 -21.82
C HIS A 258 20.00 -41.43 -21.65
N ASN A 259 20.27 -40.83 -20.47
CA ASN A 259 21.49 -40.07 -20.18
C ASN A 259 21.79 -38.92 -21.17
N ILE A 260 20.75 -38.35 -21.79
CA ILE A 260 20.88 -37.16 -22.64
C ILE A 260 20.93 -35.93 -21.71
N CYS A 261 22.11 -35.67 -21.16
CA CYS A 261 22.39 -34.53 -20.30
C CYS A 261 23.30 -33.52 -21.00
N ILE A 262 23.00 -32.24 -20.82
CA ILE A 262 23.92 -31.16 -21.20
C ILE A 262 24.98 -31.13 -20.11
N LYS A 263 26.18 -31.59 -20.43
CA LYS A 263 27.34 -31.36 -19.56
C LYS A 263 27.72 -29.89 -19.72
N SER A 264 27.78 -29.14 -18.63
CA SER A 264 28.35 -27.79 -18.67
C SER A 264 29.74 -27.89 -19.31
N PRO A 265 30.09 -27.02 -20.27
CA PRO A 265 31.40 -27.05 -20.88
C PRO A 265 32.43 -26.83 -19.77
N THR A 266 33.22 -27.85 -19.49
CA THR A 266 34.40 -27.72 -18.65
C THR A 266 35.34 -26.77 -19.38
N ILE A 267 35.44 -25.53 -18.90
CA ILE A 267 36.55 -24.65 -19.26
C ILE A 267 37.81 -25.43 -18.90
N SER A 268 38.53 -25.91 -19.91
CA SER A 268 39.83 -26.55 -19.75
C SER A 268 40.83 -25.52 -19.25
N ARG A 269 40.93 -25.38 -17.92
CA ARG A 269 42.19 -24.94 -17.31
C ARG A 269 43.07 -26.18 -17.21
N SER A 270 44.08 -26.21 -18.06
CA SER A 270 45.20 -27.14 -17.98
C SER A 270 45.82 -27.11 -16.57
N ASP A 271 45.92 -28.32 -16.02
CA ASP A 271 46.93 -28.84 -15.10
C ASP A 271 47.30 -28.04 -13.82
N GLU A 272 46.86 -28.53 -12.66
CA GLU A 272 47.72 -29.30 -11.73
C GLU A 272 47.00 -29.65 -10.41
N ASN A 273 47.22 -30.88 -9.95
CA ASN A 273 47.04 -31.41 -8.60
C ASN A 273 45.64 -31.56 -7.97
N GLY A 274 45.16 -32.81 -7.98
CA GLY A 274 45.09 -33.60 -6.74
C GLY A 274 43.86 -33.46 -5.82
N ARG A 275 43.15 -34.58 -5.69
CA ARG A 275 42.21 -34.99 -4.62
C ARG A 275 40.75 -34.49 -4.69
N GLY A 276 39.91 -35.40 -5.19
CA GLY A 276 38.73 -35.95 -4.51
C GLY A 276 37.73 -35.01 -3.84
N SER A 277 36.51 -34.95 -4.40
CA SER A 277 35.26 -34.92 -3.62
C SER A 277 34.07 -35.11 -4.57
N GLU A 278 33.20 -36.05 -4.21
CA GLU A 278 31.85 -36.22 -4.75
C GLU A 278 30.95 -35.00 -4.51
N MET A 279 29.83 -35.01 -5.23
CA MET A 279 28.60 -34.23 -5.07
C MET A 279 28.54 -32.81 -5.65
N SER A 280 27.63 -32.67 -6.62
CA SER A 280 26.74 -31.51 -6.73
C SER A 280 25.48 -31.92 -7.49
N VAL A 281 24.46 -32.36 -6.73
CA VAL A 281 23.07 -32.29 -7.17
C VAL A 281 22.62 -30.86 -6.89
N ALA A 282 22.47 -30.04 -7.93
CA ALA A 282 21.80 -28.76 -7.82
C ALA A 282 20.30 -28.99 -7.72
N THR A 283 19.75 -28.86 -6.51
CA THR A 283 18.31 -28.71 -6.28
C THR A 283 17.87 -27.38 -6.90
N GLY A 284 17.11 -27.46 -7.99
CA GLY A 284 16.38 -26.30 -8.51
C GLY A 284 15.37 -25.85 -7.46
N SER A 285 15.57 -24.64 -6.95
CA SER A 285 14.67 -23.94 -6.05
C SER A 285 13.26 -23.89 -6.65
N LEU A 286 12.30 -24.44 -5.92
CA LEU A 286 10.89 -24.17 -6.09
C LEU A 286 10.63 -22.71 -5.67
N ASP A 287 10.46 -21.82 -6.64
CA ASP A 287 9.76 -20.56 -6.41
C ASP A 287 8.26 -20.86 -6.35
N THR A 288 7.79 -21.21 -5.16
CA THR A 288 6.38 -21.05 -4.79
C THR A 288 6.20 -19.58 -4.40
N ALA A 289 5.67 -18.79 -5.33
CA ALA A 289 5.04 -17.52 -5.02
C ALA A 289 3.60 -17.81 -4.56
N ASP A 290 3.37 -17.62 -3.27
CA ASP A 290 2.05 -17.24 -2.74
C ASP A 290 1.79 -15.75 -3.04
#